data_AF-A0A1I7VCI5-F1
#
_entry.id   AF-A0A1I7VCI5-F1
#
_cell.length_a   1.000
_cell.length_b   1.000
_cell.length_c   1.000
_cell.angle_alpha   90.00
_cell.angle_beta   90.00
_cell.angle_gamma   90.00
#
_symmetry.space_group_name_H-M   'P 1'
#
loop_
_entity.id
_entity.type
_entity.pdbx_description
1 polymer ?
#
loop_
_entity_poly.entity_id
_entity_poly.type
_entity_poly.pdbx_seq_one_letter_code
_entity_poly.pdbx_strand_id
1 'polypeptide(L)'
;MNIIDLLAILPFIIEIALSLFGFNTKNIRDLKFAFLVIRVLRVLRVIRILKLGRYSTGLQMFGRTLKASFRQLSMMAMVVLTGVIFFSTLVYFIEKDVEGSQFYSIPAACWW
;
A
#
# COMPACT_ATOMS: atom_id res chain seq x y z
N MET A 1 -17.94 11.45 0.53
CA MET A 1 -17.51 12.40 1.58
C MET A 1 -17.25 11.69 2.91
N ASN A 2 -18.08 10.72 3.32
CA ASN A 2 -17.87 9.96 4.57
C ASN A 2 -16.59 9.11 4.62
N ILE A 3 -16.17 8.51 3.51
CA ILE A 3 -15.01 7.59 3.50
C ILE A 3 -13.71 8.27 3.92
N ILE A 4 -13.46 9.50 3.46
CA ILE A 4 -12.21 10.24 3.77
C ILE A 4 -12.17 10.63 5.24
N ASP A 5 -13.31 11.02 5.82
CA ASP A 5 -13.38 11.38 7.24
C ASP A 5 -13.25 10.14 8.13
N LEU A 6 -13.87 9.02 7.74
CA LEU A 6 -13.71 7.71 8.37
C LEU A 6 -12.24 7.26 8.35
N LEU A 7 -11.57 7.35 7.19
CA LEU A 7 -10.17 6.97 7.03
C LEU A 7 -9.22 7.85 7.87
N ALA A 8 -9.55 9.12 8.08
CA ALA A 8 -8.75 10.04 8.89
C ALA A 8 -8.82 9.72 10.40
N ILE A 9 -9.97 9.23 10.86
CA ILE A 9 -10.21 8.88 12.27
C ILE A 9 -9.77 7.42 12.56
N LEU A 10 -9.71 6.56 11.54
CA LEU A 10 -9.32 5.15 11.64
C LEU A 10 -8.02 4.88 12.41
N PRO A 11 -6.90 5.62 12.21
CA PRO A 11 -5.68 5.42 13.00
C PRO A 11 -5.89 5.64 14.50
N PHE A 12 -6.78 6.57 14.88
CA PHE A 12 -7.10 6.85 16.28
C PHE A 12 -7.93 5.73 16.90
N ILE A 13 -8.95 5.28 16.17
CA ILE A 13 -9.85 4.20 16.62
C ILE A 13 -9.04 2.92 16.85
N ILE A 14 -8.15 2.58 15.92
CA ILE A 14 -7.31 1.39 16.05
C ILE A 14 -6.32 1.53 17.21
N GLU A 15 -5.71 2.70 17.40
CA GLU A 15 -4.79 2.93 18.53
C GLU A 15 -5.48 2.77 19.90
N ILE A 16 -6.68 3.32 20.04
CA ILE A 16 -7.50 3.15 21.26
C ILE A 16 -7.88 1.68 21.44
N ALA A 17 -8.35 1.02 20.38
CA ALA A 17 -8.71 -0.39 20.43
C ALA A 17 -7.51 -1.26 20.86
N LEU A 18 -6.32 -1.01 20.31
CA LEU A 18 -5.09 -1.71 20.71
C LEU A 18 -4.71 -1.46 22.16
N SER A 19 -4.87 -0.23 22.67
CA SER A 19 -4.61 0.07 24.09
C SER A 19 -5.59 -0.61 25.04
N LEU A 20 -6.87 -0.74 24.65
CA LEU A 20 -7.92 -1.40 25.44
C LEU A 20 -7.80 -2.91 25.43
N PHE A 21 -7.49 -3.49 24.26
CA PHE A 21 -7.28 -4.93 24.13
C PHE A 21 -5.95 -5.40 24.73
N GLY A 22 -5.12 -4.48 25.23
CA GLY A 22 -3.98 -4.75 26.11
C GLY A 22 -3.25 -6.03 25.73
N PHE A 23 -2.69 -6.08 24.51
CA PHE A 23 -2.00 -7.27 23.99
C PHE A 23 -1.06 -7.80 25.06
N ASN A 24 -1.45 -8.93 25.65
CA ASN A 24 -0.84 -9.49 26.83
C ASN A 24 0.57 -9.96 26.45
N THR A 25 1.56 -9.16 26.83
CA THR A 25 2.99 -9.36 26.60
C THR A 25 3.48 -10.61 27.32
N LYS A 26 3.15 -11.79 26.81
CA LYS A 26 3.68 -13.07 27.31
C LYS A 26 4.26 -13.98 26.22
N ASN A 27 4.10 -13.64 24.94
CA ASN A 27 4.72 -14.39 23.85
C ASN A 27 5.63 -13.46 23.01
N ILE A 28 6.88 -13.87 22.78
CA ILE A 28 7.90 -13.10 22.04
C ILE A 28 7.46 -12.80 20.59
N ARG A 29 6.55 -13.61 20.03
CA ARG A 29 5.92 -13.38 18.73
C ARG A 29 4.97 -12.18 18.75
N ASP A 30 4.17 -12.02 19.80
CA ASP A 30 3.17 -10.96 19.90
C ASP A 30 3.82 -9.58 20.04
N LEU A 31 5.00 -9.52 20.68
CA LEU A 31 5.82 -8.31 20.75
C LEU A 31 6.24 -7.81 19.36
N LYS A 32 6.80 -8.68 18.50
CA LYS A 32 7.20 -8.31 17.14
C LYS A 32 6.02 -7.85 16.29
N PHE A 33 4.88 -8.56 16.37
CA PHE A 33 3.66 -8.16 15.68
C PHE A 33 3.12 -6.82 16.20
N ALA A 34 3.12 -6.58 17.52
CA ALA A 34 2.71 -5.31 18.10
C ALA A 34 3.57 -4.14 17.62
N PHE A 35 4.90 -4.30 17.56
CA PHE A 35 5.79 -3.26 17.02
C PHE A 35 5.53 -2.97 15.53
N LEU A 36 5.28 -4.01 14.73
CA LEU A 36 4.94 -3.85 13.31
C LEU A 36 3.61 -3.09 13.16
N VAL A 37 2.58 -3.48 13.92
CA VAL A 37 1.28 -2.82 13.92
C VAL A 37 1.40 -1.35 14.32
N ILE A 38 2.14 -1.03 15.38
CA ILE A 38 2.40 0.36 15.80
C ILE A 38 3.12 1.14 14.69
N ARG A 39 4.13 0.53 14.02
CA ARG A 39 4.85 1.17 12.92
C ARG A 39 3.94 1.46 11.73
N VAL A 40 3.11 0.49 11.33
CA VAL A 40 2.13 0.67 10.25
C VAL A 40 1.12 1.75 10.63
N LEU A 41 0.61 1.75 11.86
CA LEU A 41 -0.32 2.78 12.33
C LEU A 41 0.28 4.18 12.35
N ARG A 42 1.56 4.32 12.70
CA ARG A 42 2.28 5.61 12.59
C ARG A 42 2.30 6.12 11.16
N VAL A 43 2.59 5.25 10.19
CA VAL A 43 2.57 5.61 8.76
C VAL A 43 1.15 5.95 8.29
N LEU A 44 0.15 5.16 8.71
CA LEU A 44 -1.26 5.40 8.37
C LEU A 44 -1.78 6.75 8.88
N ARG A 45 -1.19 7.37 9.90
CA ARG A 45 -1.57 8.73 10.31
C ARG A 45 -1.36 9.79 9.22
N VAL A 46 -0.47 9.55 8.25
CA VAL A 46 -0.28 10.44 7.09
C VAL A 46 -1.57 10.58 6.28
N ILE A 47 -2.47 9.58 6.32
CA ILE A 47 -3.80 9.63 5.69
C ILE A 47 -4.62 10.83 6.21
N ARG A 48 -4.40 11.29 7.45
CA ARG A 48 -5.05 12.49 7.98
C ARG A 48 -4.71 13.75 7.18
N ILE A 49 -3.59 13.79 6.45
CA ILE A 49 -3.27 14.90 5.55
C ILE A 49 -4.29 15.01 4.42
N LEU A 50 -4.91 13.90 4.00
CA LEU A 50 -6.00 13.90 3.02
C LEU A 50 -7.25 14.66 3.52
N LYS A 51 -7.35 14.85 4.85
CA LYS A 51 -8.36 15.73 5.46
C LYS A 51 -8.24 17.16 4.95
N LEU A 52 -7.03 17.63 4.64
CA LEU A 52 -6.77 18.96 4.04
C LEU A 52 -7.35 19.10 2.64
N GLY A 53 -7.64 17.98 1.97
CA GLY A 53 -8.36 17.98 0.70
C GLY A 53 -9.74 18.61 0.77
N ARG A 54 -10.38 18.67 1.95
CA ARG A 54 -11.65 19.37 2.11
C ARG A 54 -11.50 20.90 2.04
N TYR A 55 -10.34 21.41 2.44
CA TYR A 55 -10.04 22.84 2.50
C TYR A 55 -9.30 23.32 1.24
N SER A 56 -8.66 22.41 0.51
CA SER A 56 -8.00 22.70 -0.76
C SER A 56 -8.89 22.33 -1.95
N THR A 57 -9.41 23.34 -2.64
CA THR A 57 -10.11 23.18 -3.93
C THR A 57 -9.23 22.50 -4.98
N GLY A 58 -7.91 22.73 -4.95
CA GLY A 58 -6.94 22.07 -5.83
C GLY A 58 -6.94 20.55 -5.68
N LEU A 59 -6.93 20.03 -4.44
CA LEU A 59 -6.93 18.59 -4.20
C LEU A 59 -8.28 17.93 -4.55
N GLN A 60 -9.38 18.66 -4.41
CA GLN A 60 -10.70 18.20 -4.85
C GLN A 60 -10.80 18.10 -6.36
N MET A 61 -10.29 19.09 -7.09
CA MET A 61 -10.22 19.06 -8.55
C MET A 61 -9.34 17.91 -9.01
N PHE A 62 -8.16 17.73 -8.42
CA PHE A 62 -7.29 16.58 -8.71
C PHE A 62 -8.00 15.24 -8.52
N GLY A 63 -8.68 15.04 -7.40
CA GLY A 63 -9.44 13.83 -7.14
C GLY A 63 -10.60 13.61 -8.13
N ARG A 64 -11.30 14.67 -8.55
CA ARG A 64 -12.36 14.59 -9.56
C ARG A 64 -11.82 14.22 -10.94
N THR A 65 -10.71 14.84 -11.35
CA THR A 65 -10.04 14.53 -12.62
C THR A 65 -9.49 13.11 -12.62
N LEU A 66 -8.86 12.67 -11.52
CA LEU A 66 -8.45 11.28 -11.35
C LEU A 66 -9.63 10.31 -11.46
N LYS A 67 -10.78 10.64 -10.85
CA LYS A 67 -11.98 9.80 -10.94
C LYS A 67 -12.54 9.75 -12.36
N ALA A 68 -12.58 10.88 -13.06
CA ALA A 68 -13.04 10.95 -14.44
C ALA A 68 -12.14 10.14 -15.38
N SER A 69 -10.82 10.21 -15.17
CA SER A 69 -9.83 9.46 -15.96
C SER A 69 -9.51 8.08 -15.40
N PHE A 70 -10.16 7.63 -14.33
CA PHE A 70 -9.82 6.38 -13.65
C PHE A 70 -9.94 5.18 -14.59
N ARG A 71 -10.96 5.16 -15.46
CA ARG A 71 -11.15 4.10 -16.47
C ARG A 71 -10.00 4.05 -17.48
N GLN A 72 -9.50 5.20 -17.92
CA GLN A 72 -8.39 5.28 -18.86
C GLN A 72 -7.08 4.88 -18.17
N LEU A 73 -6.86 5.37 -16.94
CA LEU A 73 -5.72 5.01 -16.11
C LEU A 73 -5.68 3.51 -15.83
N SER A 74 -6.82 2.89 -15.51
CA SER A 74 -6.89 1.45 -15.25
C SER A 74 -6.58 0.62 -16.49
N MET A 75 -7.04 1.06 -17.67
CA MET A 75 -6.71 0.38 -18.93
C MET A 75 -5.21 0.46 -19.22
N MET A 76 -4.61 1.64 -19.07
CA MET A 76 -3.16 1.81 -19.22
C MET A 76 -2.38 0.94 -18.22
N ALA A 77 -2.80 0.91 -16.96
CA ALA A 77 -2.19 0.08 -15.93
C ALA A 77 -2.26 -1.42 -16.26
N MET A 78 -3.36 -1.91 -16.84
CA MET A 78 -3.48 -3.31 -17.26
C MET A 78 -2.49 -3.68 -18.37
N VAL A 79 -2.30 -2.79 -19.34
CA VAL A 79 -1.31 -3.00 -20.42
C VAL A 79 0.10 -3.04 -19.85
N VAL A 80 0.44 -2.10 -18.97
CA VAL A 80 1.75 -2.06 -18.29
C VAL A 80 1.96 -3.31 -17.44
N LEU A 81 0.98 -3.71 -16.63
CA LEU A 81 1.07 -4.91 -15.79
C LEU A 81 1.27 -6.18 -16.63
N THR A 82 0.57 -6.29 -17.76
CA THR A 82 0.74 -7.42 -18.67
C THR A 82 2.16 -7.44 -19.26
N GLY A 83 2.67 -6.27 -19.67
CA GLY A 83 4.04 -6.12 -20.15
C GLY A 83 5.07 -6.51 -19.08
N VAL A 84 4.94 -5.96 -17.87
CA VAL A 84 5.81 -6.28 -16.73
C VAL A 84 5.81 -7.78 -16.46
N ILE A 85 4.65 -8.41 -16.30
CA ILE A 85 4.57 -9.85 -16.03
C ILE A 85 5.20 -10.68 -17.17
N PHE A 86 4.96 -10.29 -18.43
CA PHE A 86 5.53 -10.97 -19.58
C PHE A 86 7.07 -10.89 -19.61
N PHE A 87 7.63 -9.69 -19.46
CA PHE A 87 9.08 -9.48 -19.46
C PHE A 87 9.76 -10.06 -18.22
N SER A 88 9.15 -9.93 -17.04
CA SER A 88 9.64 -10.55 -15.81
C SER A 88 9.66 -12.07 -15.89
N THR A 89 8.67 -12.68 -16.57
CA THR A 89 8.68 -14.13 -16.84
C THR A 89 9.80 -14.50 -17.81
N LEU A 90 10.01 -13.72 -18.87
CA LEU A 90 11.06 -13.96 -19.86
C LEU A 90 12.46 -13.89 -19.23
N VAL A 91 12.75 -12.82 -18.49
CA VAL A 91 14.03 -12.64 -17.75
C VAL A 91 14.22 -13.76 -16.74
N TYR A 92 13.17 -14.10 -15.97
CA TYR A 92 13.23 -15.22 -15.03
C TYR A 92 13.64 -16.52 -15.72
N PHE A 93 13.05 -16.85 -16.88
CA PHE A 93 13.40 -18.09 -17.60
C PHE A 93 14.80 -18.07 -18.23
N ILE A 94 15.31 -16.90 -18.62
CA ILE A 94 16.67 -16.76 -19.17
C ILE A 94 17.72 -16.96 -18.06
N GLU A 95 17.49 -16.39 -16.88
CA GLU A 95 18.46 -16.39 -15.78
C GLU A 95 18.22 -17.46 -14.72
N LYS A 96 17.18 -18.31 -14.85
CA LYS A 96 16.86 -19.33 -13.83
C LYS A 96 18.00 -20.32 -13.55
N ASP A 97 18.85 -20.57 -14.54
CA ASP A 97 19.96 -21.54 -14.45
C ASP A 97 21.31 -20.88 -14.14
N VAL A 98 21.32 -19.57 -13.86
CA VAL A 98 22.54 -18.81 -13.52
C VAL A 98 22.68 -18.70 -12.00
N GLU A 99 23.75 -19.27 -11.45
CA GLU A 99 24.07 -19.17 -10.03
C GLU A 99 24.35 -17.71 -9.64
N GLY A 100 23.58 -17.18 -8.66
CA GLY A 100 23.72 -15.81 -8.16
C GLY A 100 22.83 -14.74 -8.83
N SER A 101 21.88 -15.14 -9.69
CA SER A 101 20.92 -14.20 -10.30
C SER A 101 20.05 -13.47 -9.26
N GLN A 102 19.82 -12.17 -9.50
CA GLN A 102 18.89 -11.37 -8.69
C GLN A 102 17.41 -11.70 -8.97
N PHE A 103 17.13 -12.47 -10.01
CA PHE A 103 15.79 -12.85 -10.45
C PHE A 103 15.39 -14.22 -9.93
N TYR A 104 15.33 -14.36 -8.60
CA TYR A 104 14.98 -15.62 -7.93
C TYR A 104 13.49 -15.98 -8.02
N SER A 105 12.62 -15.00 -8.31
CA SER A 105 11.19 -15.22 -8.48
C SER A 105 10.57 -14.22 -9.45
N ILE A 106 9.50 -14.63 -10.14
CA ILE A 106 8.77 -13.76 -11.08
C ILE A 106 8.33 -12.44 -10.40
N PRO A 107 7.76 -12.43 -9.17
CA PRO A 107 7.39 -11.18 -8.52
C PRO A 107 8.59 -10.28 -8.16
N ALA A 108 9.76 -10.86 -7.89
CA ALA A 108 10.98 -10.07 -7.66
C ALA A 108 11.47 -9.43 -8.96
N ALA A 109 11.34 -10.13 -10.08
CA ALA A 109 11.67 -9.61 -11.41
C ALA A 109 10.70 -8.51 -11.89
N CYS A 110 9.48 -8.41 -11.34
CA CYS A 110 8.54 -7.32 -11.66
C CYS A 110 9.01 -5.94 -11.20
N TRP A 111 9.97 -5.85 -10.28
CA TRP A 111 10.53 -4.57 -9.83
C TRP A 111 11.53 -3.97 -10.83
N TRP A 112 12.13 -4.81 -11.67
CA TRP A 112 13.13 -4.45 -12.66
C TRP A 112 12.46 -4.14 -14.00
#